data_AF-A0A7Y1TA67-F1
#
_entry.id   AF-A0A7Y1TA67-F1
#
_cell.length_a   1.000
_cell.length_b   1.000
_cell.length_c   1.000
_cell.angle_alpha   90.00
_cell.angle_beta   90.00
_cell.angle_gamma   90.00
#
_symmetry.space_group_name_H-M   'P 1'
#
loop_
_entity.id
_entity.type
_entity.pdbx_description
1 polymer ?
#
loop_
_entity_poly.entity_id
_entity_poly.type
_entity_poly.pdbx_seq_one_letter_code
_entity_poly.pdbx_strand_id
1 'polypeptide(L)'
;RLVEVLIALSIVVLAAEVANQQKSLSSTALRPAIAAAFMFGLLHGLGFAGALAEIGLPQGESLIALLGFNLGVELGQLLIVAVIMALLWMAAKLFNAATTRRITMLASGLSGIIGAYWVFERLLA
;
A
#
# COMPACT_ATOMS: atom_id res chain seq x y z
N ARG A 1 -13.29 -1.85 11.75
CA ARG A 1 -13.03 -0.49 12.30
C ARG A 1 -11.56 -0.27 12.70
N LEU A 2 -11.05 -0.83 13.80
CA LEU A 2 -9.63 -0.62 14.19
C LEU A 2 -8.64 -1.04 13.08
N VAL A 3 -8.91 -2.18 12.44
CA VAL A 3 -8.08 -2.66 11.32
C VAL A 3 -8.10 -1.70 10.13
N GLU A 4 -9.25 -1.11 9.79
CA GLU A 4 -9.35 -0.10 8.72
C GLU A 4 -8.60 1.19 9.06
N VAL A 5 -8.61 1.62 10.32
CA VAL A 5 -7.79 2.75 10.79
C VAL A 5 -6.30 2.44 10.61
N LEU A 6 -5.87 1.22 10.96
CA LEU A 6 -4.49 0.78 10.80
C LEU A 6 -4.08 0.66 9.32
N ILE A 7 -5.01 0.24 8.45
CA ILE A 7 -4.83 0.24 6.99
C ILE A 7 -4.69 1.68 6.47
N ALA A 8 -5.53 2.61 6.90
CA ALA A 8 -5.40 4.01 6.50
C ALA A 8 -4.09 4.64 7.01
N LEU A 9 -3.67 4.26 8.23
CA LEU A 9 -2.42 4.71 8.83
C LEU A 9 -1.19 4.18 8.07
N SER A 10 -1.24 2.97 7.51
CA SER A 10 -0.14 2.41 6.71
C SER A 10 0.20 3.30 5.50
N ILE A 11 -0.83 3.90 4.87
CA ILE A 11 -0.67 4.84 3.75
C ILE A 11 0.08 6.09 4.20
N VAL A 12 -0.28 6.64 5.37
CA VAL A 12 0.38 7.82 5.95
C VAL A 12 1.84 7.52 6.29
N VAL A 13 2.11 6.36 6.90
CA VAL A 13 3.47 5.91 7.24
C VAL A 13 4.31 5.78 5.98
N LEU A 14 3.78 5.11 4.94
CA LEU A 14 4.50 4.93 3.68
C LEU A 14 4.75 6.26 2.96
N ALA A 15 3.77 7.17 2.96
CA ALA A 15 3.93 8.51 2.41
C ALA A 15 5.03 9.31 3.12
N ALA A 16 5.09 9.22 4.45
CA ALA A 16 6.13 9.85 5.26
C ALA A 16 7.52 9.22 5.02
N GLU A 17 7.58 7.90 4.87
CA GLU A 17 8.82 7.19 4.54
C GLU A 17 9.36 7.65 3.17
N VAL A 18 8.51 7.74 2.15
CA VAL A 18 8.87 8.25 0.82
C VAL A 18 9.35 9.70 0.87
N ALA A 19 8.68 10.56 1.64
CA ALA A 19 9.08 11.96 1.82
C ALA A 19 10.45 12.09 2.51
N ASN A 20 10.78 11.15 3.42
CA ASN A 20 12.01 11.12 4.20
C ASN A 20 13.18 10.42 3.49
N GLN A 21 13.05 9.98 2.23
CA GLN A 21 14.10 9.29 1.46
C GLN A 21 15.30 10.20 1.07
N GLN A 22 15.99 10.76 2.07
CA GLN A 22 17.37 11.27 1.93
C GLN A 22 18.43 10.22 2.27
N LYS A 23 18.05 9.05 2.81
CA LYS A 23 19.00 8.01 3.21
C LYS A 23 19.09 6.92 2.15
N SER A 24 20.28 6.84 1.55
CA SER A 24 20.76 5.76 0.69
C SER A 24 20.27 4.38 1.18
N LEU A 25 19.87 3.52 0.24
CA LEU A 25 19.53 2.11 0.44
C LEU A 25 20.75 1.35 0.99
N SER A 26 21.07 1.57 2.26
CA SER A 26 22.01 0.76 3.02
C SER A 26 21.40 -0.62 3.23
N SER A 27 22.24 -1.66 3.23
CA SER A 27 21.84 -3.04 3.56
C SER A 27 21.11 -3.16 4.91
N THR A 28 21.28 -2.17 5.81
CA THR A 28 20.56 -2.06 7.09
C THR A 28 19.07 -1.73 6.96
N ALA A 29 18.63 -1.16 5.84
CA ALA A 29 17.23 -0.76 5.60
C ALA A 29 16.34 -1.91 5.06
N LEU A 30 16.93 -3.04 4.66
CA LEU A 30 16.18 -4.16 4.08
C LEU A 30 15.31 -4.88 5.12
N ARG A 31 15.85 -5.12 6.32
CA ARG A 31 15.11 -5.78 7.42
C ARG A 31 13.85 -5.02 7.84
N PRO A 32 13.90 -3.70 8.13
CA PRO A 32 12.69 -2.96 8.46
C PRO A 32 11.69 -2.89 7.29
N ALA A 33 12.16 -2.82 6.04
CA ALA A 33 11.28 -2.84 4.88
C ALA A 33 10.52 -4.18 4.72
N ILE A 34 11.20 -5.32 4.91
CA ILE A 34 10.55 -6.65 4.89
C ILE A 34 9.54 -6.77 6.03
N ALA A 35 9.90 -6.31 7.23
CA ALA A 35 9.00 -6.33 8.39
C ALA A 35 7.76 -5.45 8.13
N ALA A 36 7.94 -4.25 7.57
CA ALA A 36 6.84 -3.36 7.21
C ALA A 36 5.92 -3.99 6.15
N ALA A 37 6.49 -4.57 5.09
CA ALA A 37 5.72 -5.27 4.05
C ALA A 37 4.89 -6.42 4.62
N PHE A 38 5.47 -7.23 5.52
CA PHE A 38 4.75 -8.30 6.22
C PHE A 38 3.61 -7.75 7.08
N MET A 39 3.88 -6.72 7.89
CA MET A 39 2.87 -6.11 8.76
C MET A 39 1.73 -5.47 7.96
N PHE A 40 2.03 -4.77 6.87
CA PHE A 40 1.02 -4.20 5.99
C PHE A 40 0.19 -5.30 5.32
N GLY A 41 0.82 -6.36 4.82
CA GLY A 41 0.13 -7.52 4.28
C GLY A 41 -0.82 -8.17 5.30
N LEU A 42 -0.36 -8.34 6.55
CA LEU A 42 -1.18 -8.91 7.63
C LEU A 42 -2.39 -8.02 7.96
N LEU A 43 -2.17 -6.71 8.14
CA LEU A 43 -3.26 -5.76 8.43
C LEU A 43 -4.30 -5.72 7.32
N HIS A 44 -3.86 -5.71 6.06
CA HIS A 44 -4.75 -5.70 4.90
C HIS A 44 -5.52 -7.03 4.78
N GLY A 45 -4.85 -8.17 5.01
CA GLY A 45 -5.48 -9.49 5.03
C GLY A 45 -6.55 -9.60 6.11
N LEU A 46 -6.30 -9.05 7.31
CA LEU A 46 -7.30 -8.99 8.38
C LEU A 46 -8.50 -8.11 8.02
N GLY A 47 -8.26 -6.95 7.39
CA GLY A 47 -9.33 -6.05 6.95
C GLY A 47 -10.23 -6.70 5.90
N PHE A 48 -9.61 -7.41 4.96
CA PHE A 48 -10.34 -8.18 3.96
C PHE A 48 -11.12 -9.35 4.57
N ALA A 49 -10.51 -10.14 5.46
CA ALA A 49 -11.18 -11.25 6.11
C ALA A 49 -12.43 -10.78 6.88
N GLY A 50 -12.37 -9.60 7.51
CA GLY A 50 -13.52 -8.94 8.13
C GLY A 50 -14.63 -8.64 7.11
N ALA A 51 -14.30 -8.00 5.99
CA ALA A 51 -15.26 -7.70 4.93
C ALA A 51 -15.88 -8.96 4.32
N LEU A 52 -15.09 -10.03 4.15
CA LEU A 52 -15.57 -11.30 3.60
C LEU A 52 -16.52 -12.03 4.57
N ALA A 53 -16.29 -11.90 5.88
CA ALA A 53 -17.20 -12.40 6.90
C ALA A 53 -18.56 -11.68 6.90
N GLU A 54 -18.57 -10.37 6.62
CA GLU A 54 -19.80 -9.57 6.49
C GLU A 54 -20.63 -9.94 5.25
N ILE A 55 -19.99 -10.39 4.17
CA ILE A 55 -20.67 -10.84 2.93
C ILE A 55 -21.46 -12.15 3.15
N GLY A 56 -21.14 -12.94 4.19
CA GLY A 56 -21.94 -14.11 4.58
C GLY A 56 -21.82 -15.30 3.61
N LEU A 57 -20.59 -15.68 3.24
CA LEU A 57 -20.35 -16.81 2.34
C LEU A 57 -20.93 -18.15 2.87
N PRO A 58 -21.41 -19.05 1.98
CA PRO A 58 -21.83 -20.40 2.34
C PRO A 58 -20.74 -21.17 3.09
N GLN A 59 -21.15 -21.99 4.07
CA GLN A 59 -20.22 -22.80 4.86
C GLN A 59 -19.44 -23.75 3.94
N GLY A 60 -18.11 -23.63 3.94
CA GLY A 60 -17.20 -24.46 3.11
C GLY A 60 -16.57 -23.73 1.91
N GLU A 61 -17.11 -22.59 1.47
CA GLU A 61 -16.55 -21.84 0.32
C GLU A 61 -15.51 -20.78 0.71
N SER A 62 -15.37 -20.49 2.00
CA SER A 62 -14.48 -19.44 2.53
C SER A 62 -13.02 -19.62 2.09
N LEU A 63 -12.50 -20.85 2.06
CA LEU A 63 -11.10 -21.09 1.67
C LEU A 63 -10.86 -20.80 0.18
N ILE A 64 -11.75 -21.24 -0.70
CA ILE A 64 -11.62 -21.02 -2.15
C ILE A 64 -11.82 -19.54 -2.48
N ALA A 65 -12.79 -18.88 -1.83
CA ALA A 65 -13.01 -17.45 -1.98
C ALA A 65 -11.79 -16.63 -1.50
N LEU A 66 -11.19 -17.00 -0.37
CA LEU A 66 -9.99 -16.35 0.15
C LEU A 66 -8.79 -16.56 -0.77
N LEU A 67 -8.60 -17.76 -1.31
CA LEU A 67 -7.53 -18.06 -2.28
C LEU A 67 -7.71 -17.27 -3.58
N GLY A 68 -8.92 -17.30 -4.17
CA GLY A 68 -9.23 -16.59 -5.40
C GLY A 68 -9.07 -15.07 -5.24
N PHE A 69 -9.50 -14.52 -4.10
CA PHE A 69 -9.29 -13.13 -3.78
C PHE A 69 -7.80 -12.77 -3.68
N ASN A 70 -7.01 -13.52 -2.89
CA ASN A 70 -5.58 -13.23 -2.73
C ASN A 70 -4.83 -13.33 -4.06
N LEU A 71 -5.16 -14.33 -4.89
CA LEU A 71 -4.57 -14.45 -6.22
C LEU A 71 -4.94 -13.25 -7.10
N GLY A 72 -6.19 -12.81 -7.07
CA GLY A 72 -6.64 -11.61 -7.76
C GLY A 72 -5.91 -10.35 -7.29
N VAL A 73 -5.71 -10.18 -5.98
CA VAL A 73 -4.97 -9.05 -5.40
C VAL A 73 -3.51 -9.08 -5.84
N GLU A 74 -2.82 -10.22 -5.74
CA GLU A 74 -1.42 -10.35 -6.12
C GLU A 74 -1.23 -10.03 -7.61
N LEU A 75 -2.11 -10.55 -8.48
CA LEU A 75 -2.11 -10.24 -9.91
C LEU A 75 -2.33 -8.74 -10.18
N GLY A 76 -3.28 -8.13 -9.47
CA GLY A 76 -3.53 -6.69 -9.56
C GLY A 76 -2.33 -5.86 -9.11
N GLN A 77 -1.67 -6.24 -8.01
CA GLN A 77 -0.48 -5.58 -7.49
C GLN A 77 0.69 -5.69 -8.48
N LEU A 78 0.97 -6.88 -9.00
CA LEU A 78 2.02 -7.10 -9.99
C LEU A 78 1.77 -6.28 -11.27
N LEU A 79 0.52 -6.19 -11.72
CA LEU A 79 0.14 -5.39 -12.88
C LEU A 79 0.39 -3.89 -12.63
N ILE A 80 -0.04 -3.37 -11.47
CA ILE A 80 0.18 -1.96 -11.10
C ILE A 80 1.68 -1.65 -11.01
N VAL A 81 2.46 -2.52 -10.37
CA VAL A 81 3.92 -2.37 -10.27
C VAL A 81 4.56 -2.35 -11.66
N ALA A 82 4.18 -3.28 -12.54
CA ALA A 82 4.71 -3.33 -13.91
C ALA A 82 4.41 -2.04 -14.69
N VAL A 83 3.17 -1.53 -14.59
CA VAL A 83 2.77 -0.28 -15.25
C VAL A 83 3.54 0.91 -14.68
N ILE A 84 3.62 1.06 -13.36
CA ILE A 84 4.36 2.16 -12.72
C ILE A 84 5.84 2.11 -13.10
N MET A 85 6.45 0.92 -13.07
CA MET A 85 7.85 0.73 -13.46
C MET A 85 8.09 1.13 -14.93
N ALA A 86 7.20 0.75 -15.84
CA ALA A 86 7.27 1.14 -17.24
C ALA A 86 7.17 2.67 -17.42
N LEU A 87 6.22 3.30 -16.72
CA LEU A 87 6.06 4.76 -16.73
C LEU A 87 7.28 5.48 -16.17
N LEU A 88 7.85 5.00 -15.05
CA LEU A 88 9.06 5.56 -14.45
C LEU A 88 10.27 5.41 -15.37
N TRP A 89 10.41 4.26 -16.05
CA TRP A 89 11.47 4.04 -17.03
C TRP A 89 11.36 4.99 -18.24
N MET A 90 10.14 5.21 -18.74
CA MET A 90 9.89 6.20 -19.80
C MET A 90 10.16 7.63 -19.32
N ALA A 91 9.68 7.97 -18.12
CA ALA A 91 9.88 9.27 -17.49
C ALA A 91 11.37 9.57 -17.26
N ALA A 92 12.18 8.58 -16.89
CA ALA A 92 13.62 8.74 -16.70
C ALA A 92 14.36 9.16 -17.98
N LYS A 93 13.80 8.88 -19.17
CA LYS A 93 14.34 9.34 -20.46
C LYS A 93 13.89 10.75 -20.85
N LEU A 94 12.77 11.22 -20.30
CA LEU A 94 12.12 12.49 -20.68
C LEU A 94 12.35 13.60 -19.65
N PHE A 95 12.56 13.23 -18.38
CA PHE A 95 12.67 14.16 -17.25
C PHE A 95 14.00 14.00 -16.52
N ASN A 96 14.51 15.11 -16.01
CA ASN A 96 15.68 15.08 -15.13
C ASN A 96 15.32 14.52 -13.74
N ALA A 97 16.32 14.03 -13.02
CA ALA A 97 16.15 13.44 -11.69
C ALA A 97 15.43 14.37 -10.69
N ALA A 98 15.63 15.68 -10.81
CA ALA A 98 14.97 16.66 -9.95
C ALA A 98 13.45 16.70 -10.17
N THR A 99 13.01 16.61 -11.42
CA THR A 99 11.59 16.61 -11.79
C THR A 99 10.92 15.31 -11.34
N THR A 100 11.55 14.16 -11.60
CA THR A 100 11.06 12.86 -11.12
C THR A 100 10.92 12.85 -9.60
N ARG A 101 11.93 13.36 -8.87
CA ARG A 101 11.86 13.49 -7.40
C ARG A 101 10.70 14.37 -6.94
N ARG A 102 10.45 15.51 -7.60
CA ARG A 102 9.31 16.38 -7.27
C ARG A 102 7.98 15.67 -7.47
N ILE A 103 7.81 14.97 -8.59
CA ILE A 103 6.60 14.20 -8.87
C ILE A 103 6.38 13.13 -7.80
N THR A 104 7.42 12.37 -7.45
CA THR A 104 7.34 11.37 -6.38
C THR A 104 6.94 11.98 -5.04
N MET A 105 7.52 13.11 -4.65
CA MET A 105 7.19 13.80 -3.40
C MET A 105 5.74 14.35 -3.40
N LEU A 106 5.27 14.88 -4.52
CA LEU A 106 3.89 15.34 -4.65
C LEU A 106 2.91 14.17 -4.58
N ALA A 107 3.17 13.08 -5.30
CA ALA A 107 2.36 11.87 -5.28
C ALA A 107 2.30 11.26 -3.87
N SER A 108 3.44 11.16 -3.17
CA SER A 108 3.46 10.66 -1.80
C SER A 108 2.74 11.59 -0.83
N GLY A 109 2.91 12.91 -0.98
CA GLY A 109 2.23 13.91 -0.16
C GLY A 109 0.71 13.84 -0.30
N LEU A 110 0.20 13.76 -1.54
CA LEU A 110 -1.23 13.61 -1.81
C LEU A 110 -1.79 12.32 -1.21
N SER A 111 -1.10 11.19 -1.42
CA SER A 111 -1.50 9.90 -0.83
C SER A 111 -1.52 9.96 0.71
N GLY A 112 -0.54 10.62 1.33
CA GLY A 112 -0.50 10.82 2.78
C GLY A 112 -1.66 11.68 3.30
N ILE A 113 -2.04 12.74 2.58
CA ILE A 113 -3.20 13.58 2.93
C ILE A 113 -4.49 12.76 2.85
N ILE A 114 -4.68 11.98 1.79
CA ILE A 114 -5.86 11.11 1.63
C ILE A 114 -5.89 10.06 2.75
N GLY A 115 -4.76 9.43 3.04
CA GLY A 115 -4.63 8.47 4.14
C GLY A 115 -4.97 9.08 5.49
N ALA A 116 -4.49 10.30 5.77
CA ALA A 116 -4.79 11.00 7.02
C ALA A 116 -6.27 11.36 7.14
N TYR A 117 -6.88 11.87 6.05
CA TYR A 117 -8.33 12.08 5.99
C TYR A 117 -9.07 10.79 6.32
N TRP A 118 -8.66 9.68 5.72
CA TRP A 118 -9.28 8.39 5.97
C TRP A 118 -9.13 7.93 7.42
N VAL A 119 -7.96 8.11 8.04
CA VAL A 119 -7.77 7.81 9.48
C VAL A 119 -8.81 8.55 10.33
N PHE A 120 -8.96 9.87 10.13
CA PHE A 120 -9.93 10.66 10.90
C PHE A 120 -11.37 10.23 10.63
N GLU A 121 -11.72 9.96 9.37
CA GLU A 121 -13.05 9.49 8.99
C GLU A 121 -13.43 8.20 9.73
N ARG A 122 -12.53 7.19 9.80
CA ARG A 122 -12.83 5.92 10.50
C ARG A 122 -12.77 6.03 12.01
N LEU A 123 -12.05 7.01 12.57
CA LEU A 123 -12.00 7.25 14.01
C LEU A 123 -13.26 7.95 14.53
N LEU A 124 -13.87 8.80 13.71
CA LEU A 124 -15.06 9.58 14.08
C LEU A 124 -16.38 8.86 13.79
N ALA A 125 -16.35 7.83 12.94
CA ALA A 125 -17.51 7.00 12.59
C ALA A 125 -17.68 5.83 13.54
#